data_AF-A0A1I6EGF1-F1
#
_entry.id   AF-A0A1I6EGF1-F1
#
_cell.length_a   1.000
_cell.length_b   1.000
_cell.length_c   1.000
_cell.angle_alpha   90.00
_cell.angle_beta   90.00
_cell.angle_gamma   90.00
#
_symmetry.space_group_name_H-M   'P 1'
#
loop_
_entity.id
_entity.type
_entity.pdbx_description
1 polymer ?
#
loop_
_entity_poly.entity_id
_entity_poly.type
_entity_poly.pdbx_seq_one_letter_code
_entity_poly.pdbx_strand_id
1 'polypeptide(L)'
;MVRVNEEGKEVILQVVGKGEVLGEATLFREGAQPTSAIALETARVCSLSRRHLEYIIRESPDLAMQVILSLGNRLYHTWEQVTELRTGSTREKVLNLLIRLAGEHGEPCPEGTKIKLYLTQQDIADFVGASRVMVVQALKELSARNCIDRVDKYLFSGIAVFNPLVVKYLTAPSLFRWYHYIKLNKRRFSKMGCNCCGCNAVLTPEIKEVIAQSAFVPITTLSGDGQPHLIVVGKVKEVRDDNTLVFGVYKMEKTRRNLAETGVMQVAAVAGKKGYRLSGKARTEGEEVLFKVEKADALL
;
A
#
# COMPACT_ATOMS: atom_id res chain seq x y z
N MET A 1 1.87 -21.01 3.76
CA MET A 1 2.76 -21.77 4.66
C MET A 1 1.97 -22.18 5.88
N VAL A 2 2.06 -23.44 6.26
CA VAL A 2 1.28 -24.04 7.36
C VAL A 2 2.18 -24.80 8.33
N ARG A 3 1.75 -24.93 9.57
CA ARG A 3 2.34 -25.81 10.57
C ARG A 3 1.23 -26.56 11.30
N VAL A 4 1.46 -27.83 11.60
CA VAL A 4 0.56 -28.63 12.43
C VAL A 4 0.99 -28.47 13.88
N ASN A 5 0.06 -28.15 14.78
CA ASN A 5 0.33 -28.08 16.23
C ASN A 5 0.32 -29.48 16.87
N GLU A 6 0.61 -29.58 18.17
CA GLU A 6 0.64 -30.86 18.91
C GLU A 6 -0.71 -31.60 18.93
N GLU A 7 -1.81 -30.87 18.73
CA GLU A 7 -3.17 -31.39 18.67
C GLU A 7 -3.59 -31.84 17.26
N GLY A 8 -2.68 -31.76 16.28
CA GLY A 8 -2.98 -32.12 14.89
C GLY A 8 -3.72 -31.05 14.09
N LYS A 9 -3.92 -29.85 14.65
CA LYS A 9 -4.58 -28.73 13.98
C LYS A 9 -3.59 -27.95 13.11
N GLU A 10 -3.98 -27.68 11.88
CA GLU A 10 -3.24 -26.81 10.96
C GLU A 10 -3.38 -25.34 11.37
N VAL A 11 -2.25 -24.65 11.38
CA VAL A 11 -2.15 -23.21 11.61
C VAL A 11 -1.49 -22.59 10.41
N ILE A 12 -2.17 -21.61 9.80
CA ILE A 12 -1.60 -20.87 8.68
C ILE A 12 -0.71 -19.76 9.22
N LEU A 13 0.58 -19.83 8.90
CA LEU A 13 1.57 -18.85 9.36
C LEU A 13 1.63 -17.64 8.44
N GLN A 14 1.52 -17.85 7.13
CA GLN A 14 1.62 -16.79 6.13
C GLN A 14 1.12 -17.27 4.76
N VAL A 15 0.63 -16.34 3.94
CA VAL A 15 0.51 -16.49 2.49
C VAL A 15 1.80 -15.97 1.83
N VAL A 16 2.32 -16.71 0.84
CA VAL A 16 3.55 -16.33 0.14
C VAL A 16 3.20 -15.97 -1.29
N GLY A 17 3.59 -14.77 -1.70
CA GLY A 17 3.27 -14.19 -2.99
C GLY A 17 4.40 -14.29 -4.03
N LYS A 18 4.15 -13.73 -5.21
CA LYS A 18 5.14 -13.66 -6.28
C LYS A 18 6.41 -12.92 -5.83
N GLY A 19 7.57 -13.55 -6.01
CA GLY A 19 8.87 -12.97 -5.69
C GLY A 19 9.29 -13.12 -4.23
N GLU A 20 8.45 -13.72 -3.38
CA GLU A 20 8.80 -14.04 -2.00
C GLU A 20 9.52 -15.39 -1.90
N VAL A 21 10.32 -15.54 -0.85
CA VAL A 21 11.19 -16.70 -0.64
C VAL A 21 10.54 -17.70 0.32
N LEU A 22 10.78 -18.98 0.07
CA LEU A 22 10.41 -20.08 0.95
C LEU A 22 11.68 -20.77 1.46
N GLY A 23 11.66 -21.34 2.67
CA GLY A 23 12.79 -22.12 3.21
C GLY A 23 13.88 -21.28 3.89
N GLU A 24 13.68 -19.98 4.02
CA GLU A 24 14.60 -19.04 4.68
C GLU A 24 14.96 -19.42 6.12
N ALA A 25 14.00 -20.00 6.87
CA ALA A 25 14.18 -20.39 8.27
C ALA A 25 15.22 -21.51 8.47
N THR A 26 15.51 -22.29 7.44
CA THR A 26 16.48 -23.40 7.44
C THR A 26 17.69 -23.11 6.58
N LEU A 27 17.79 -21.91 6.00
CA LEU A 27 18.83 -21.60 5.04
C LEU A 27 20.22 -21.56 5.68
N PHE A 28 20.33 -20.99 6.90
CA PHE A 28 21.58 -20.83 7.64
C PHE A 28 21.63 -21.65 8.94
N ARG A 29 20.67 -22.55 9.14
CA ARG A 29 20.56 -23.39 10.33
C ARG A 29 20.54 -24.86 9.91
N GLU A 30 21.21 -25.71 10.68
CA GLU A 30 21.04 -27.16 10.54
C GLU A 30 19.72 -27.60 11.18
N GLY A 31 18.88 -28.29 10.42
CA GLY A 31 17.60 -28.82 10.91
C GLY A 31 16.56 -28.97 9.79
N ALA A 32 15.52 -29.75 10.10
CA ALA A 32 14.37 -29.91 9.22
C ALA A 32 13.51 -28.64 9.19
N GLN A 33 12.84 -28.41 8.06
CA GLN A 33 11.94 -27.28 7.92
C GLN A 33 10.70 -27.48 8.82
N PRO A 34 10.40 -26.56 9.75
CA PRO A 34 9.33 -26.76 10.73
C PRO A 34 7.93 -26.47 10.15
N THR A 35 7.85 -26.21 8.85
CA THR A 35 6.64 -25.70 8.17
C THR A 35 6.51 -26.34 6.80
N SER A 36 5.27 -26.59 6.38
CA SER A 36 4.93 -27.01 5.03
C SER A 36 4.45 -25.83 4.18
N ALA A 37 4.53 -25.95 2.86
CA ALA A 37 3.94 -25.01 1.92
C ALA A 37 2.87 -25.71 1.09
N ILE A 38 1.66 -25.16 1.07
CA ILE A 38 0.54 -25.63 0.27
C ILE A 38 0.26 -24.55 -0.76
N ALA A 39 0.17 -24.94 -2.03
CA ALA A 39 -0.17 -24.03 -3.11
C ALA A 39 -1.68 -23.73 -3.07
N LEU A 40 -2.05 -22.45 -2.92
CA LEU A 40 -3.46 -22.01 -2.94
C LEU A 40 -4.02 -21.93 -4.37
N GLU A 41 -3.15 -21.80 -5.36
CA GLU A 41 -3.46 -21.74 -6.78
C GLU A 41 -2.29 -22.36 -7.58
N THR A 42 -2.43 -22.47 -8.90
CA THR A 42 -1.34 -22.94 -9.76
C THR A 42 -0.11 -22.03 -9.62
N ALA A 43 0.97 -22.59 -9.06
CA ALA A 43 2.19 -21.85 -8.76
C ALA A 43 3.40 -22.39 -9.52
N ARG A 44 4.36 -21.51 -9.81
CA ARG A 44 5.71 -21.87 -10.29
C ARG A 44 6.71 -21.52 -9.21
N VAL A 45 7.60 -22.46 -8.90
CA VAL A 45 8.62 -22.30 -7.87
C VAL A 45 10.00 -22.49 -8.48
N CYS A 46 10.93 -21.61 -8.14
CA CYS A 46 12.35 -21.79 -8.46
C CYS A 46 13.05 -22.36 -7.23
N SER A 47 13.62 -23.55 -7.35
CA SER A 47 14.41 -24.15 -6.28
C SER A 47 15.88 -23.77 -6.42
N LEU A 48 16.51 -23.44 -5.30
CA LEU A 48 17.93 -23.17 -5.21
C LEU A 48 18.52 -23.96 -4.05
N SER A 49 19.60 -24.70 -4.29
CA SER A 49 20.26 -25.45 -3.22
C SER A 49 20.98 -24.48 -2.28
N ARG A 50 21.06 -24.83 -0.99
CA ARG A 50 21.80 -24.05 0.00
C ARG A 50 23.25 -23.79 -0.45
N ARG A 51 23.92 -24.81 -0.98
CA ARG A 51 25.31 -24.70 -1.48
C ARG A 51 25.44 -23.67 -2.60
N HIS A 52 24.50 -23.65 -3.56
CA HIS A 52 24.52 -22.67 -4.64
C HIS A 52 24.23 -21.26 -4.13
N LEU A 53 23.28 -21.09 -3.20
CA LEU A 53 23.03 -19.77 -2.64
C LEU A 53 24.25 -19.25 -1.87
N GLU A 54 24.86 -20.08 -1.04
CA GLU A 54 26.09 -19.71 -0.30
C GLU A 54 27.22 -19.30 -1.26
N TYR A 55 27.38 -19.99 -2.39
CA TYR A 55 28.33 -19.62 -3.43
C TYR A 55 28.00 -18.24 -4.04
N ILE A 56 26.76 -18.01 -4.50
CA ILE A 56 26.36 -16.74 -5.12
C ILE A 56 26.47 -15.57 -4.14
N ILE A 57 26.14 -15.78 -2.86
CA ILE A 57 26.29 -14.76 -1.81
C ILE A 57 27.76 -14.35 -1.64
N ARG A 58 28.72 -15.29 -1.76
CA ARG A 58 30.16 -14.98 -1.69
C ARG A 58 30.64 -14.19 -2.90
N GLU A 59 30.12 -14.51 -4.08
CA GLU A 59 30.46 -13.81 -5.33
C GLU A 59 29.79 -12.43 -5.45
N SER A 60 28.67 -12.21 -4.76
CA SER A 60 27.91 -10.95 -4.78
C SER A 60 27.48 -10.51 -3.38
N PRO A 61 28.29 -9.69 -2.68
CA PRO A 61 27.94 -9.14 -1.37
C PRO A 61 26.64 -8.31 -1.37
N ASP A 62 26.31 -7.67 -2.50
CA ASP A 62 25.05 -6.94 -2.65
C ASP A 62 23.82 -7.87 -2.52
N LEU A 63 23.91 -9.11 -3.03
CA LEU A 63 22.87 -10.11 -2.83
C LEU A 63 22.72 -10.46 -1.34
N ALA A 64 23.84 -10.59 -0.61
CA ALA A 64 23.83 -10.84 0.83
C ALA A 64 23.02 -9.78 1.58
N MET A 65 23.24 -8.50 1.23
CA MET A 65 22.49 -7.38 1.81
C MET A 65 21.00 -7.44 1.50
N GLN A 66 20.62 -7.86 0.29
CA GLN A 66 19.20 -8.05 -0.05
C GLN A 66 18.56 -9.18 0.76
N VAL A 67 19.27 -10.30 0.96
CA VAL A 67 18.79 -11.40 1.82
C VAL A 67 18.62 -10.91 3.26
N ILE A 68 19.58 -10.16 3.80
CA ILE A 68 19.50 -9.61 5.17
C ILE A 68 18.30 -8.67 5.31
N LEU A 69 18.08 -7.77 4.35
CA LEU A 69 16.92 -6.86 4.35
C LEU A 69 15.60 -7.63 4.27
N SER A 70 15.53 -8.67 3.44
CA SER A 70 14.35 -9.54 3.33
C SER A 70 14.06 -10.25 4.67
N LEU A 71 15.08 -10.84 5.31
CA LEU A 71 14.96 -11.47 6.63
C LEU A 71 14.58 -10.47 7.73
N GLY A 72 15.10 -9.25 7.69
CA GLY A 72 14.74 -8.19 8.64
C GLY A 72 13.29 -7.77 8.53
N ASN A 73 12.79 -7.58 7.30
CA ASN A 73 11.36 -7.30 7.07
C ASN A 73 10.50 -8.47 7.54
N ARG A 74 10.93 -9.71 7.26
CA ARG A 74 10.25 -10.93 7.68
C ARG A 74 10.12 -11.04 9.20
N LEU A 75 11.21 -10.73 9.93
CA LEU A 75 11.21 -10.70 11.39
C LEU A 75 10.22 -9.65 11.92
N TYR A 76 10.25 -8.45 11.35
CA TYR A 76 9.35 -7.36 11.73
C TYR A 76 7.86 -7.75 11.52
N HIS A 77 7.52 -8.31 10.36
CA HIS A 77 6.15 -8.79 10.11
C HIS A 77 5.73 -9.88 11.09
N THR A 78 6.64 -10.79 11.46
CA THR A 78 6.35 -11.83 12.45
C THR A 78 6.02 -11.21 13.82
N TRP A 79 6.71 -10.15 14.25
CA TRP A 79 6.39 -9.44 15.48
C TRP A 79 5.02 -8.74 15.44
N GLU A 80 4.66 -8.14 14.30
CA GLU A 80 3.32 -7.56 14.11
C GLU A 80 2.24 -8.65 14.22
N GLN A 81 2.43 -9.79 13.53
CA GLN A 81 1.52 -10.94 13.60
C GLN A 81 1.34 -11.46 15.03
N VAL A 82 2.42 -11.59 15.79
CA VAL A 82 2.35 -12.01 17.21
C VAL A 82 1.53 -11.03 18.05
N THR A 83 1.68 -9.73 17.79
CA THR A 83 0.95 -8.68 18.51
C THR A 83 -0.54 -8.73 18.17
N GLU A 84 -0.88 -8.91 16.89
CA GLU A 84 -2.26 -9.06 16.39
C GLU A 84 -2.95 -10.31 16.95
N LEU A 85 -2.23 -11.43 17.07
CA LEU A 85 -2.79 -12.68 17.56
C LEU A 85 -3.08 -12.67 19.07
N ARG A 86 -2.31 -11.91 19.85
CA ARG A 86 -2.43 -11.86 21.31
C ARG A 86 -3.45 -10.85 21.82
N THR A 87 -3.86 -9.91 20.98
CA THR A 87 -4.70 -8.78 21.41
C THR A 87 -6.02 -8.73 20.64
N GLY A 88 -7.05 -8.20 21.29
CA GLY A 88 -8.36 -7.97 20.68
C GLY A 88 -9.30 -9.17 20.61
N SER A 89 -10.56 -8.85 20.33
CA SER A 89 -11.66 -9.78 20.03
C SER A 89 -11.44 -10.50 18.69
N THR A 90 -12.10 -11.64 18.48
CA THR A 90 -12.03 -12.36 17.19
C THR A 90 -12.39 -11.47 16.00
N ARG A 91 -13.33 -10.54 16.18
CA ARG A 91 -13.70 -9.55 15.16
C ARG A 91 -12.52 -8.64 14.79
N GLU A 92 -11.78 -8.14 15.78
CA GLU A 92 -10.60 -7.29 15.55
C GLU A 92 -9.48 -8.08 14.89
N LYS A 93 -9.24 -9.33 15.31
CA LYS A 93 -8.25 -10.21 14.67
C LYS A 93 -8.58 -10.47 13.20
N VAL A 94 -9.84 -10.76 12.89
CA VAL A 94 -10.30 -10.96 11.50
C VAL A 94 -10.15 -9.68 10.70
N LEU A 95 -10.51 -8.52 11.26
CA LEU A 95 -10.35 -7.24 10.58
C LEU A 95 -8.87 -6.92 10.28
N ASN A 96 -7.99 -7.09 11.26
CA ASN A 96 -6.54 -6.86 11.10
C ASN A 96 -5.95 -7.79 10.05
N LEU A 97 -6.32 -9.07 10.06
CA LEU A 97 -5.93 -10.02 9.02
C LEU A 97 -6.35 -9.54 7.63
N LEU A 98 -7.60 -9.11 7.46
CA LEU A 98 -8.09 -8.64 6.17
C LEU A 98 -7.37 -7.37 5.70
N ILE A 99 -7.07 -6.43 6.62
CA ILE A 99 -6.28 -5.23 6.32
C ILE A 99 -4.87 -5.61 5.85
N ARG A 100 -4.21 -6.52 6.56
CA ARG A 100 -2.87 -7.02 6.21
C ARG A 100 -2.86 -7.67 4.83
N LEU A 101 -3.79 -8.60 4.59
CA LEU A 101 -3.92 -9.30 3.31
C LEU A 101 -4.29 -8.34 2.16
N ALA A 102 -5.06 -7.28 2.41
CA ALA A 102 -5.32 -6.23 1.43
C ALA A 102 -4.05 -5.43 1.10
N GLY A 103 -3.19 -5.16 2.07
CA GLY A 103 -1.90 -4.49 1.83
C GLY A 103 -0.89 -5.36 1.06
N GLU A 104 -0.87 -6.66 1.35
CA GLU A 104 0.07 -7.62 0.78
C GLU A 104 -0.39 -8.15 -0.59
N HIS A 105 -1.68 -8.47 -0.73
CA HIS A 105 -2.26 -9.22 -1.86
C HIS A 105 -3.52 -8.55 -2.45
N GLY A 106 -3.76 -7.29 -2.13
CA GLY A 106 -4.88 -6.53 -2.66
C GLY A 106 -4.59 -5.89 -4.02
N GLU A 107 -5.60 -5.87 -4.88
CA GLU A 107 -5.65 -5.07 -6.10
C GLU A 107 -6.66 -3.93 -5.92
N PRO A 108 -6.29 -2.67 -6.22
CA PRO A 108 -7.23 -1.56 -6.22
C PRO A 108 -8.37 -1.79 -7.20
N CYS A 109 -9.61 -1.48 -6.79
CA CYS A 109 -10.80 -1.51 -7.63
C CYS A 109 -11.71 -0.31 -7.30
N PRO A 110 -12.67 0.06 -8.17
CA PRO A 110 -13.54 1.22 -7.95
C PRO A 110 -14.29 1.21 -6.61
N GLU A 111 -14.56 0.01 -6.08
CA GLU A 111 -15.28 -0.22 -4.82
C GLU A 111 -14.35 -0.34 -3.59
N GLY A 112 -13.02 -0.32 -3.76
CA GLY A 112 -12.06 -0.43 -2.68
C GLY A 112 -10.81 -1.24 -3.03
N THR A 113 -10.39 -2.16 -2.16
CA THR A 113 -9.25 -3.05 -2.40
C THR A 113 -9.73 -4.49 -2.43
N LYS A 114 -9.60 -5.17 -3.56
CA LYS A 114 -9.98 -6.56 -3.71
C LYS A 114 -8.81 -7.46 -3.32
N ILE A 115 -8.97 -8.28 -2.29
CA ILE A 115 -7.99 -9.32 -1.96
C ILE A 115 -8.11 -10.44 -3.01
N LYS A 116 -7.02 -10.72 -3.73
CA LYS A 116 -6.99 -11.72 -4.81
C LYS A 116 -6.65 -13.13 -4.30
N LEU A 117 -6.99 -13.43 -3.05
CA LEU A 117 -6.73 -14.73 -2.44
C LEU A 117 -8.05 -15.46 -2.23
N TYR A 118 -8.07 -16.72 -2.63
CA TYR A 118 -9.15 -17.64 -2.31
C TYR A 118 -8.92 -18.19 -0.90
N LEU A 119 -9.60 -17.60 0.08
CA LEU A 119 -9.56 -18.04 1.47
C LEU A 119 -10.94 -18.50 1.93
N THR A 120 -11.00 -19.72 2.43
CA THR A 120 -12.18 -20.24 3.11
C THR A 120 -12.32 -19.62 4.49
N GLN A 121 -13.51 -19.74 5.08
CA GLN A 121 -13.73 -19.34 6.48
C GLN A 121 -12.90 -20.16 7.46
N GLN A 122 -12.55 -21.39 7.09
CA GLN A 122 -11.67 -22.24 7.87
C GLN A 122 -10.24 -21.70 7.82
N ASP A 123 -9.74 -21.32 6.64
CA ASP A 123 -8.41 -20.70 6.50
C ASP A 123 -8.29 -19.43 7.36
N ILE A 124 -9.32 -18.57 7.36
CA ILE A 124 -9.33 -17.38 8.22
C ILE A 124 -9.32 -17.76 9.70
N ALA A 125 -10.04 -18.79 10.09
CA ALA A 125 -10.06 -19.28 11.47
C ALA A 125 -8.69 -19.80 11.90
N ASP A 126 -7.99 -20.50 11.01
CA ASP A 126 -6.65 -21.04 11.24
C ASP A 126 -5.58 -19.93 11.21
N PHE A 127 -5.82 -18.83 10.49
CA PHE A 127 -4.99 -17.63 10.56
C PHE A 127 -5.12 -16.89 11.90
N VAL A 128 -6.34 -16.68 12.40
CA VAL A 128 -6.58 -15.84 13.60
C VAL A 128 -6.61 -16.65 14.90
N GLY A 129 -6.45 -17.97 14.82
CA GLY A 129 -6.52 -18.88 15.97
C GLY A 129 -7.91 -18.91 16.62
N ALA A 130 -8.98 -18.89 15.82
CA ALA A 130 -10.36 -18.94 16.31
C ALA A 130 -11.10 -20.18 15.75
N SER A 131 -12.35 -20.38 16.19
CA SER A 131 -13.23 -21.36 15.55
C SER A 131 -13.86 -20.78 14.30
N ARG A 132 -14.21 -21.64 13.33
CA ARG A 132 -14.94 -21.25 12.13
C ARG A 132 -16.24 -20.51 12.44
N VAL A 133 -16.95 -20.93 13.49
CA VAL A 133 -18.20 -20.30 13.93
C VAL A 133 -17.96 -18.85 14.37
N MET A 134 -16.91 -18.61 15.17
CA MET A 134 -16.56 -17.25 15.61
C MET A 134 -16.14 -16.36 14.44
N VAL A 135 -15.42 -16.91 13.45
CA VAL A 135 -15.07 -16.18 12.22
C VAL A 135 -16.32 -15.84 11.42
N VAL A 136 -17.24 -16.79 11.22
CA VAL A 136 -18.51 -16.51 10.52
C VAL A 136 -19.27 -15.36 11.18
N GLN A 137 -19.32 -15.36 12.52
CA GLN A 137 -19.98 -14.30 13.28
C GLN A 137 -19.25 -12.95 13.12
N ALA A 138 -17.92 -12.93 13.27
CA ALA A 138 -17.10 -11.74 13.06
C ALA A 138 -17.29 -11.14 11.65
N LEU A 139 -17.32 -11.98 10.61
CA LEU A 139 -17.52 -11.54 9.24
C LEU A 139 -18.90 -10.94 9.01
N LYS A 140 -19.94 -11.53 9.61
CA LYS A 140 -21.31 -10.96 9.57
C LYS A 140 -21.36 -9.59 10.24
N GLU A 141 -20.72 -9.44 11.40
CA GLU A 141 -20.67 -8.16 12.12
C GLU A 141 -19.90 -7.07 11.36
N LEU A 142 -18.79 -7.44 10.71
CA LEU A 142 -18.01 -6.53 9.86
C LEU A 142 -18.80 -6.10 8.62
N SER A 143 -19.53 -7.02 8.00
CA SER A 143 -20.38 -6.72 6.84
C SER A 143 -21.58 -5.84 7.22
N ALA A 144 -22.24 -6.11 8.35
CA ALA A 144 -23.33 -5.28 8.86
C ALA A 144 -22.90 -3.83 9.18
N ARG A 145 -21.60 -3.61 9.41
CA ARG A 145 -21.00 -2.30 9.65
C ARG A 145 -20.43 -1.64 8.37
N ASN A 146 -20.64 -2.24 7.20
CA ASN A 146 -20.08 -1.81 5.91
C ASN A 146 -18.54 -1.70 5.93
N CYS A 147 -17.86 -2.52 6.73
CA CYS A 147 -16.39 -2.57 6.74
C CYS A 147 -15.83 -3.48 5.65
N ILE A 148 -16.63 -4.48 5.23
CA ILE A 148 -16.29 -5.47 4.22
C ILE A 148 -17.56 -5.80 3.43
N ASP A 149 -17.43 -6.03 2.13
CA ASP A 149 -18.49 -6.61 1.32
C ASP A 149 -18.11 -8.04 0.90
N ARG A 150 -19.14 -8.81 0.57
CA ARG A 150 -19.01 -10.17 0.05
C ARG A 150 -19.57 -10.21 -1.35
N VAL A 151 -18.70 -10.34 -2.32
CA VAL A 151 -19.03 -10.73 -3.68
C VAL A 151 -18.55 -12.18 -3.77
N ASP A 152 -19.49 -13.13 -3.91
CA ASP A 152 -19.36 -14.60 -4.02
C ASP A 152 -19.08 -15.48 -2.77
N LYS A 153 -19.57 -16.73 -2.82
CA LYS A 153 -19.58 -17.74 -1.73
C LYS A 153 -18.20 -18.08 -1.13
N TYR A 154 -17.12 -17.74 -1.83
CA TYR A 154 -15.72 -17.99 -1.46
C TYR A 154 -14.83 -16.74 -1.55
N LEU A 155 -15.44 -15.58 -1.79
CA LEU A 155 -14.71 -14.39 -2.17
C LEU A 155 -15.05 -13.29 -1.17
N PHE A 156 -14.01 -12.72 -0.59
CA PHE A 156 -14.03 -11.31 -0.23
C PHE A 156 -13.77 -10.50 -1.49
N SER A 157 -14.63 -10.63 -2.50
CA SER A 157 -14.67 -9.61 -3.54
C SER A 157 -15.55 -8.46 -3.05
N GLY A 158 -15.07 -7.23 -3.22
CA GLY A 158 -15.60 -6.06 -2.54
C GLY A 158 -15.08 -5.92 -1.11
N ILE A 159 -13.83 -5.52 -0.90
CA ILE A 159 -13.46 -4.95 0.41
C ILE A 159 -13.38 -3.45 0.25
N ALA A 160 -14.45 -2.77 0.63
CA ALA A 160 -14.42 -1.36 0.95
C ALA A 160 -13.68 -1.15 2.28
N VAL A 161 -12.34 -1.21 2.29
CA VAL A 161 -11.58 -0.61 3.40
C VAL A 161 -11.48 0.90 3.18
N PHE A 162 -12.61 1.62 3.09
CA PHE A 162 -12.58 3.09 3.23
C PHE A 162 -13.90 3.60 3.83
N ASN A 163 -14.05 3.44 5.14
CA ASN A 163 -14.64 4.52 5.91
C ASN A 163 -13.51 5.24 6.68
N PRO A 164 -13.17 6.49 6.33
CA PRO A 164 -12.20 7.31 7.07
C PRO A 164 -12.50 7.44 8.57
N LEU A 165 -13.74 7.16 9.00
CA LEU A 165 -14.13 7.13 10.42
C LEU A 165 -13.64 5.87 11.16
N VAL A 166 -13.32 4.77 10.46
CA VAL A 166 -12.81 3.53 11.10
C VAL A 166 -11.33 3.68 11.50
N VAL A 167 -10.61 4.63 10.89
CA VAL A 167 -9.27 5.06 11.35
C VAL A 167 -9.30 5.54 12.81
N LYS A 168 -10.46 5.99 13.31
CA LYS A 168 -10.66 6.39 14.71
C LYS A 168 -10.74 5.22 15.70
N TYR A 169 -11.01 3.99 15.23
CA TYR A 169 -10.98 2.77 16.04
C TYR A 169 -9.60 2.07 16.03
N LEU A 170 -8.64 2.58 15.25
CA LEU A 170 -7.28 2.06 15.14
C LEU A 170 -6.32 2.85 16.03
N THR A 171 -6.42 2.72 17.35
CA THR A 171 -5.37 3.20 18.28
C THR A 171 -4.23 2.19 18.38
N ALA A 172 -3.58 1.89 17.26
CA ALA A 172 -2.31 1.17 17.24
C ALA A 172 -1.27 2.03 16.49
N PRO A 173 -0.29 2.64 17.19
CA PRO A 173 0.76 3.46 16.59
C PRO A 173 1.61 2.77 15.50
N SER A 174 1.53 1.44 15.39
CA SER A 174 2.33 0.60 14.47
C SER A 174 1.93 0.74 13.00
N LEU A 175 0.63 0.80 12.69
CA LEU A 175 0.15 0.79 11.30
C LEU A 175 0.43 2.11 10.55
N PHE A 176 0.51 3.24 11.28
CA PHE A 176 0.83 4.55 10.69
C PHE A 176 2.28 4.65 10.22
N ARG A 177 3.23 4.00 10.93
CA ARG A 177 4.64 3.90 10.51
C ARG A 177 4.82 2.91 9.34
N TRP A 178 4.06 1.82 9.34
CA TRP A 178 4.15 0.77 8.32
C TRP A 178 3.63 1.19 6.94
N TYR A 179 2.50 1.91 6.88
CA TYR A 179 1.98 2.49 5.62
C TYR A 179 2.99 3.44 4.96
N HIS A 180 3.78 4.17 5.75
CA HIS A 180 4.88 5.01 5.27
C HIS A 180 6.11 4.19 4.86
N TYR A 181 6.44 3.12 5.58
CA TYR A 181 7.64 2.30 5.33
C TYR A 181 7.55 1.43 4.06
N ILE A 182 6.39 0.82 3.77
CA ILE A 182 6.18 0.03 2.54
C ILE A 182 6.18 0.91 1.28
N LYS A 183 5.61 2.13 1.37
CA LYS A 183 5.66 3.10 0.26
C LYS A 183 7.09 3.54 -0.08
N LEU A 184 8.00 3.53 0.89
CA LEU A 184 9.41 3.87 0.69
C LEU A 184 10.22 2.71 0.10
N ASN A 185 9.94 1.45 0.46
CA ASN A 185 10.74 0.29 0.04
C ASN A 185 10.26 -0.45 -1.23
N LYS A 186 8.98 -0.32 -1.66
CA LYS A 186 8.55 -0.81 -2.99
C LYS A 186 9.24 -0.07 -4.15
N ARG A 187 9.91 1.06 -3.91
CA ARG A 187 10.68 1.83 -4.92
C ARG A 187 12.05 1.24 -5.28
N ARG A 188 12.56 0.22 -4.57
CA ARG A 188 13.91 -0.32 -4.82
C ARG A 188 13.98 -1.63 -5.60
N PHE A 189 12.85 -2.30 -5.86
CA PHE A 189 12.81 -3.59 -6.58
C PHE A 189 12.26 -3.54 -8.02
N SER A 190 12.02 -2.35 -8.59
CA SER A 190 11.62 -2.20 -10.01
C SER A 190 12.72 -1.63 -10.92
N LYS A 191 13.99 -1.61 -10.48
CA LYS A 191 15.13 -1.23 -11.32
C LYS A 191 16.04 -2.43 -11.59
N MET A 192 15.52 -3.43 -12.30
CA MET A 192 16.30 -4.12 -13.33
C MET A 192 15.68 -3.70 -14.66
N GLY A 193 16.33 -2.73 -15.29
CA GLY A 193 15.82 -2.04 -16.46
C GLY A 193 15.78 -2.95 -17.68
N CYS A 194 14.65 -2.91 -18.38
CA CYS A 194 14.71 -2.81 -19.83
C CYS A 194 14.95 -1.32 -20.15
N ASN A 195 16.10 -1.03 -20.77
CA ASN A 195 16.47 0.29 -21.26
C ASN A 195 15.82 0.55 -22.61
N CYS A 196 14.66 1.20 -22.65
CA CYS A 196 14.13 1.80 -23.89
C CYS A 196 13.29 3.05 -23.56
N CYS A 197 13.74 4.22 -24.02
CA CYS A 197 13.03 5.51 -24.13
C CYS A 197 12.90 6.39 -22.87
N GLY A 198 13.61 7.53 -22.89
CA GLY A 198 13.61 8.54 -21.84
C GLY A 198 12.39 9.46 -21.84
N CYS A 199 11.39 9.14 -21.02
CA CYS A 199 10.32 10.07 -20.65
C CYS A 199 10.16 10.09 -19.12
N ASN A 200 10.81 11.04 -18.44
CA ASN A 200 10.57 11.36 -17.02
C ASN A 200 9.32 12.25 -16.83
N ALA A 201 8.26 12.02 -17.61
CA ALA A 201 7.02 12.79 -17.51
C ALA A 201 6.16 12.22 -16.36
N VAL A 202 5.92 13.03 -15.33
CA VAL A 202 5.05 12.68 -14.20
C VAL A 202 3.59 12.86 -14.59
N LEU A 203 3.29 13.84 -15.46
CA LEU A 203 1.97 14.03 -16.04
C LEU A 203 1.82 13.16 -17.30
N THR A 204 1.17 12.01 -17.13
CA THR A 204 0.73 11.19 -18.25
C THR A 204 -0.34 11.91 -19.08
N PRO A 205 -0.56 11.54 -20.35
CA PRO A 205 -1.63 12.10 -21.17
C PRO A 205 -3.01 12.04 -20.50
N GLU A 206 -3.31 10.97 -19.77
CA GLU A 206 -4.54 10.79 -19.01
C GLU A 206 -4.68 11.81 -17.87
N ILE A 207 -3.60 12.08 -17.12
CA ILE A 207 -3.62 13.08 -16.04
C ILE A 207 -3.85 14.47 -16.64
N LYS A 208 -3.20 14.79 -17.77
CA LYS A 208 -3.39 16.06 -18.49
C LYS A 208 -4.85 16.23 -18.95
N GLU A 209 -5.49 15.15 -19.40
CA GLU A 209 -6.91 15.16 -19.78
C GLU A 209 -7.82 15.46 -18.58
N VAL A 210 -7.60 14.80 -17.43
CA VAL A 210 -8.36 15.07 -16.20
C VAL A 210 -8.20 16.52 -15.74
N ILE A 211 -6.96 17.03 -15.75
CA ILE A 211 -6.68 18.43 -15.42
C ILE A 211 -7.43 19.38 -16.37
N ALA A 212 -7.45 19.09 -17.67
CA ALA A 212 -8.14 19.91 -18.67
C ALA A 212 -9.67 19.89 -18.52
N GLN A 213 -10.23 18.82 -17.95
CA GLN A 213 -11.66 18.66 -17.70
C GLN A 213 -12.10 19.18 -16.31
N SER A 214 -11.17 19.39 -15.37
CA SER A 214 -11.47 19.95 -14.05
C SER A 214 -11.79 21.45 -14.13
N ALA A 215 -13.04 21.81 -13.89
CA ALA A 215 -13.49 23.21 -13.85
C ALA A 215 -13.00 23.97 -12.61
N PHE A 216 -12.89 23.26 -11.48
CA PHE A 216 -12.40 23.78 -10.21
C PHE A 216 -11.38 22.81 -9.64
N VAL A 217 -10.30 23.36 -9.08
CA VAL A 217 -9.17 22.57 -8.61
C VAL A 217 -8.84 23.01 -7.18
N PRO A 218 -9.05 22.16 -6.16
CA PRO A 218 -8.55 22.42 -4.82
C PRO A 218 -7.03 22.43 -4.83
N ILE A 219 -6.46 23.47 -4.23
CA ILE A 219 -5.03 23.59 -3.97
C ILE A 219 -4.79 23.74 -2.47
N THR A 220 -3.76 23.06 -1.99
CA THR A 220 -3.34 23.12 -0.58
C THR A 220 -1.90 23.57 -0.52
N THR A 221 -1.64 24.59 0.28
CA THR A 221 -0.29 25.08 0.61
C THR A 221 -0.03 24.94 2.10
N LEU A 222 1.23 24.93 2.51
CA LEU A 222 1.62 24.84 3.93
C LEU A 222 2.23 26.17 4.39
N SER A 223 1.84 26.65 5.57
CA SER A 223 2.58 27.71 6.26
C SER A 223 3.87 27.17 6.90
N GLY A 224 4.78 28.06 7.32
CA GLY A 224 6.04 27.67 7.96
C GLY A 224 5.90 26.83 9.24
N ASP A 225 4.75 26.90 9.93
CA ASP A 225 4.42 26.07 11.09
C ASP A 225 3.75 24.72 10.73
N GLY A 226 3.60 24.42 9.44
CA GLY A 226 3.05 23.17 8.94
C GLY A 226 1.52 23.09 8.86
N GLN A 227 0.80 24.20 9.10
CA GLN A 227 -0.66 24.20 8.96
C GLN A 227 -1.10 24.22 7.48
N PRO A 228 -2.06 23.36 7.08
CA PRO A 228 -2.59 23.36 5.73
C PRO A 228 -3.52 24.56 5.49
N HIS A 229 -3.34 25.20 4.35
CA HIS A 229 -4.23 26.22 3.81
C HIS A 229 -4.78 25.74 2.47
N LEU A 230 -6.05 25.34 2.48
CA LEU A 230 -6.78 24.84 1.31
C LEU A 230 -7.65 25.94 0.74
N ILE A 231 -7.57 26.12 -0.58
CA ILE A 231 -8.48 26.97 -1.34
C ILE A 231 -8.88 26.27 -2.64
N VAL A 232 -9.99 26.68 -3.23
CA VAL A 232 -10.42 26.20 -4.55
C VAL A 232 -10.12 27.28 -5.57
N VAL A 233 -9.37 26.93 -6.62
CA VAL A 233 -9.12 27.81 -7.76
C VAL A 233 -9.91 27.35 -8.99
N GLY A 234 -9.98 28.22 -9.99
CA GLY A 234 -10.56 27.87 -11.29
C GLY A 234 -9.69 26.89 -12.08
N LYS A 235 -9.95 26.82 -13.39
CA LYS A 235 -9.25 25.92 -14.30
C LYS A 235 -7.74 26.23 -14.38
N VAL A 236 -6.93 25.19 -14.58
CA VAL A 236 -5.51 25.34 -14.92
C VAL A 236 -5.38 26.13 -16.22
N LYS A 237 -4.57 27.20 -16.19
CA LYS A 237 -4.42 28.12 -17.32
C LYS A 237 -3.58 27.50 -18.44
N GLU A 238 -2.48 26.84 -18.05
CA GLU A 238 -1.49 26.29 -18.98
C GLU A 238 -0.74 25.11 -18.35
N VAL A 239 -0.24 24.19 -19.17
CA VAL A 239 0.73 23.16 -18.78
C VAL A 239 2.04 23.40 -19.55
N ARG A 240 3.13 23.73 -18.84
CA ARG A 240 4.48 23.97 -19.39
C ARG A 240 5.42 22.79 -19.15
N ASP A 241 6.35 22.57 -20.07
CA ASP A 241 7.47 21.61 -19.96
C ASP A 241 7.07 20.22 -19.44
N ASP A 242 5.90 19.74 -19.88
CA ASP A 242 5.27 18.46 -19.54
C ASP A 242 4.95 18.18 -18.07
N ASN A 243 5.39 18.99 -17.10
CA ASN A 243 5.22 18.74 -15.67
C ASN A 243 4.85 19.99 -14.85
N THR A 244 4.71 21.17 -15.45
CA THR A 244 4.44 22.41 -14.72
C THR A 244 3.02 22.90 -15.00
N LEU A 245 2.21 23.08 -13.96
CA LEU A 245 0.86 23.64 -14.06
C LEU A 245 0.90 25.13 -13.69
N VAL A 246 0.20 25.96 -14.47
CA VAL A 246 0.08 27.40 -14.22
C VAL A 246 -1.33 27.72 -13.73
N PHE A 247 -1.41 28.37 -12.57
CA PHE A 247 -2.66 28.82 -11.95
C PHE A 247 -2.71 30.34 -11.87
N GLY A 248 -3.88 30.93 -12.13
CA GLY A 248 -4.13 32.33 -11.80
C GLY A 248 -4.44 32.48 -10.31
N VAL A 249 -3.70 33.36 -9.62
CA VAL A 249 -3.76 33.52 -8.16
C VAL A 249 -3.88 35.01 -7.84
N TYR A 250 -5.04 35.56 -8.18
CA TYR A 250 -5.39 36.97 -7.96
C TYR A 250 -5.81 37.20 -6.50
N LYS A 251 -5.15 38.13 -5.80
CA LYS A 251 -5.43 38.54 -4.41
C LYS A 251 -5.38 37.42 -3.35
N MET A 252 -4.50 36.43 -3.47
CA MET A 252 -4.37 35.33 -2.49
C MET A 252 -3.12 35.46 -1.61
N GLU A 253 -3.11 36.46 -0.73
CA GLU A 253 -1.97 36.79 0.15
C GLU A 253 -1.42 35.62 0.97
N LYS A 254 -2.30 34.81 1.57
CA LYS A 254 -1.90 33.67 2.41
C LYS A 254 -1.22 32.57 1.61
N THR A 255 -1.73 32.27 0.40
CA THR A 255 -1.10 31.30 -0.51
C THR A 255 0.26 31.79 -0.97
N ARG A 256 0.40 33.08 -1.33
CA ARG A 256 1.68 33.67 -1.73
C ARG A 256 2.72 33.58 -0.61
N ARG A 257 2.33 33.93 0.61
CA ARG A 257 3.20 33.82 1.80
C ARG A 257 3.64 32.36 2.05
N ASN A 258 2.69 31.43 2.07
CA ASN A 258 2.97 30.00 2.26
C ASN A 258 3.96 29.45 1.23
N LEU A 259 3.80 29.85 -0.05
CA LEU A 259 4.71 29.43 -1.11
C LEU A 259 6.09 30.09 -1.03
N ALA A 260 6.18 31.34 -0.56
CA ALA A 260 7.47 31.99 -0.32
C ALA A 260 8.24 31.32 0.84
N GLU A 261 7.54 30.85 1.87
CA GLU A 261 8.14 30.18 3.03
C GLU A 261 8.50 28.72 2.76
N THR A 262 7.57 27.93 2.20
CA THR A 262 7.73 26.47 2.08
C THR A 262 7.97 26.00 0.66
N GLY A 263 7.42 26.71 -0.33
CA GLY A 263 7.41 26.28 -1.73
C GLY A 263 6.65 24.97 -1.98
N VAL A 264 5.90 24.46 -1.00
CA VAL A 264 5.20 23.16 -1.10
C VAL A 264 3.73 23.37 -1.45
N MET A 265 3.26 22.58 -2.42
CA MET A 265 1.87 22.63 -2.86
C MET A 265 1.34 21.25 -3.23
N GLN A 266 0.04 21.07 -3.00
CA GLN A 266 -0.73 19.94 -3.50
C GLN A 266 -1.93 20.42 -4.31
N VAL A 267 -2.30 19.63 -5.31
CA VAL A 267 -3.41 19.92 -6.23
C VAL A 267 -4.25 18.67 -6.36
N ALA A 268 -5.56 18.78 -6.23
CA ALA A 268 -6.49 17.69 -6.52
C ALA A 268 -7.24 17.99 -7.82
N ALA A 269 -7.02 17.20 -8.87
CA ALA A 269 -7.76 17.29 -10.12
C ALA A 269 -8.74 16.11 -10.22
N VAL A 270 -10.00 16.37 -10.55
CA VAL A 270 -11.05 15.35 -10.67
C VAL A 270 -11.89 15.65 -11.90
N ALA A 271 -12.15 14.62 -12.71
CA ALA A 271 -13.01 14.67 -13.87
C ALA A 271 -13.76 13.33 -14.01
N GLY A 272 -15.09 13.39 -13.96
CA GLY A 272 -15.93 12.19 -13.96
C GLY A 272 -15.57 11.23 -12.83
N LYS A 273 -15.18 10.00 -13.18
CA LYS A 273 -14.78 8.94 -12.24
C LYS A 273 -13.27 8.88 -11.98
N LYS A 274 -12.47 9.78 -12.56
CA LYS A 274 -11.01 9.79 -12.44
C LYS A 274 -10.57 11.00 -11.63
N GLY A 275 -9.59 10.82 -10.77
CA GLY A 275 -9.01 11.91 -10.00
C GLY A 275 -7.57 11.65 -9.62
N TYR A 276 -6.79 12.72 -9.50
CA TYR A 276 -5.37 12.65 -9.16
C TYR A 276 -5.02 13.73 -8.14
N ARG A 277 -4.20 13.34 -7.15
CA ARG A 277 -3.50 14.23 -6.23
C ARG A 277 -2.09 14.43 -6.74
N LEU A 278 -1.77 15.66 -7.10
CA LEU A 278 -0.46 16.08 -7.54
C LEU A 278 0.25 16.75 -6.37
N SER A 279 1.54 16.46 -6.19
CA SER A 279 2.39 17.07 -5.16
C SER A 279 3.71 17.50 -5.77
N GLY A 280 4.26 18.60 -5.28
CA GLY A 280 5.53 19.12 -5.77
C GLY A 280 5.82 20.51 -5.26
N LYS A 281 6.62 21.26 -6.02
CA LYS A 281 7.07 22.60 -5.65
C LYS A 281 6.33 23.67 -6.43
N ALA A 282 5.97 24.76 -5.77
CA ALA A 282 5.34 25.90 -6.41
C ALA A 282 6.04 27.21 -6.04
N ARG A 283 5.99 28.16 -6.97
CA ARG A 283 6.44 29.54 -6.76
C ARG A 283 5.46 30.50 -7.41
N THR A 284 5.45 31.74 -6.92
CA THR A 284 4.64 32.82 -7.50
C THR A 284 5.46 33.61 -8.50
N GLU A 285 4.87 33.95 -9.64
CA GLU A 285 5.46 34.80 -10.68
C GLU A 285 4.37 35.78 -11.14
N GLY A 286 4.47 37.04 -10.70
CA GLY A 286 3.42 38.04 -10.92
C GLY A 286 2.08 37.64 -10.29
N GLU A 287 1.06 37.47 -11.13
CA GLU A 287 -0.28 37.01 -10.72
C GLU A 287 -0.50 35.50 -10.88
N GLU A 288 0.55 34.77 -11.22
CA GLU A 288 0.50 33.34 -11.49
C GLU A 288 1.23 32.53 -10.40
N VAL A 289 0.81 31.28 -10.25
CA VAL A 289 1.55 30.25 -9.52
C VAL A 289 1.99 29.18 -10.50
N LEU A 290 3.30 28.96 -10.55
CA LEU A 290 3.92 27.88 -11.32
C LEU A 290 4.15 26.71 -10.38
N PHE A 291 3.44 25.62 -10.61
CA PHE A 291 3.52 24.40 -9.81
C PHE A 291 4.17 23.28 -10.61
N LYS A 292 5.41 22.94 -10.26
CA LYS A 292 6.14 21.81 -10.82
C LYS A 292 5.74 20.53 -10.11
N VAL A 293 5.09 19.64 -10.84
CA VAL A 293 4.61 18.35 -10.36
C VAL A 293 5.80 17.39 -10.24
N GLU A 294 6.06 16.93 -9.03
CA GLU A 294 7.11 15.93 -8.74
C GLU A 294 6.51 14.54 -8.53
N LYS A 295 5.21 14.48 -8.18
CA LYS A 295 4.49 13.24 -7.92
C LYS A 295 3.01 13.37 -8.26
N ALA A 296 2.44 12.32 -8.85
CA ALA A 296 1.00 12.16 -9.04
C ALA A 296 0.55 10.84 -8.38
N ASP A 297 -0.49 10.90 -7.57
CA ASP A 297 -1.19 9.74 -6.99
C ASP A 297 -2.64 9.77 -7.48
N ALA A 298 -3.24 8.63 -7.83
CA ALA A 298 -4.69 8.58 -8.07
C ALA A 298 -5.46 8.87 -6.75
N LEU A 299 -6.58 9.57 -6.85
CA LEU A 299 -7.48 9.88 -5.73
C LEU A 299 -8.50 8.77 -5.45
N LEU A 300 -8.70 7.88 -6.43
CA LEU A 300 -9.56 6.68 -6.40
C LEU A 300 -8.89 5.59 -7.24
#